data_AF-A0A5K1H1P3-F1
#
_entry.id   AF-A0A5K1H1P3-F1
#
_cell.length_a   1.000
_cell.length_b   1.000
_cell.length_c   1.000
_cell.angle_alpha   90.00
_cell.angle_beta   90.00
_cell.angle_gamma   90.00
#
_symmetry.space_group_name_H-M   'P 1'
#
loop_
_entity.id
_entity.type
_entity.pdbx_description
1 polymer ?
#
loop_
_entity_poly.entity_id
_entity_poly.type
_entity_poly.pdbx_seq_one_letter_code
_entity_poly.pdbx_strand_id
1 'polypeptide(L)' 'MSQPRKGDGGSVAVAVDRDKGSQYAVRWAVEHLLTKGQTLNVVHVKPKSQTGSNP' A
#
# COMPACT_ATOMS: atom_id res chain seq x y z
N MET A 1 -18.24 -8.49 27.96
CA MET A 1 -16.84 -8.32 27.52
C MET A 1 -16.85 -8.01 26.03
N SER A 2 -17.04 -6.74 25.67
CA SER A 2 -17.11 -6.32 24.27
C SER A 2 -15.68 -6.23 23.74
N GLN A 3 -15.32 -7.10 22.79
CA GLN A 3 -14.04 -6.96 22.09
C GLN A 3 -13.99 -5.59 21.40
N PRO A 4 -12.85 -4.87 21.44
CA PRO A 4 -12.70 -3.66 20.66
C PRO A 4 -12.88 -4.04 19.19
N ARG A 5 -13.95 -3.55 18.56
CA ARG A 5 -14.12 -3.63 17.11
C ARG A 5 -12.87 -2.95 16.53
N LYS A 6 -12.08 -3.71 15.79
CA LYS A 6 -10.86 -3.22 15.16
C LYS A 6 -11.25 -2.09 14.19
N GLY A 7 -11.10 -0.85 14.66
CA GLY A 7 -11.08 0.42 13.93
C GLY A 7 -12.18 0.60 12.89
N ASP A 8 -13.13 1.49 13.18
CA ASP A 8 -14.16 2.03 12.27
C ASP A 8 -13.63 2.80 11.04
N GLY A 9 -12.41 2.49 10.57
CA GLY A 9 -11.79 3.04 9.37
C GLY A 9 -11.16 1.93 8.56
N GLY A 10 -11.83 1.50 7.50
CA GLY A 10 -11.28 0.52 6.54
C GLY A 10 -9.91 0.94 5.98
N SER A 11 -9.17 -0.02 5.44
CA SER A 11 -7.84 0.24 4.89
C SER A 11 -7.74 -0.25 3.45
N VAL A 12 -7.18 0.58 2.58
CA VAL A 12 -6.85 0.25 1.18
C VAL A 12 -5.34 0.09 1.09
N ALA A 13 -4.84 -0.90 0.35
CA ALA A 13 -3.41 -1.08 0.10
C ALA A 13 -3.13 -1.03 -1.40
N VAL A 14 -2.09 -0.28 -1.80
CA VAL A 14 -1.66 -0.15 -3.20
C VAL A 14 -0.18 -0.49 -3.29
N ALA A 15 0.15 -1.45 -4.14
CA ALA A 15 1.54 -1.77 -4.46
C ALA A 15 2.08 -0.77 -5.49
N VAL A 16 3.30 -0.26 -5.27
CA VAL A 16 3.95 0.71 -6.16
C VAL A 16 5.39 0.30 -6.48
N ASP A 17 5.84 0.63 -7.69
CA ASP A 17 7.22 0.51 -8.17
C ASP A 17 7.68 1.85 -8.79
N ARG A 18 8.86 1.88 -9.43
CA ARG A 18 9.51 3.07 -10.02
C ARG A 18 8.93 3.47 -11.38
N ASP A 19 7.71 3.06 -11.69
CA ASP A 19 7.07 3.35 -12.97
C ASP A 19 6.08 4.52 -12.86
N LYS A 20 5.74 5.09 -14.02
CA LYS A 20 4.73 6.16 -14.09
C LYS A 20 3.34 5.64 -13.75
N GLY A 21 3.06 4.37 -14.03
CA GLY A 21 1.79 3.70 -13.73
C GLY A 21 1.43 3.72 -12.25
N SER A 22 2.42 3.49 -11.37
CA SER A 22 2.24 3.50 -9.92
C SER A 22 1.68 4.82 -9.37
N GLN A 23 2.06 5.96 -9.96
CA GLN A 23 1.52 7.26 -9.55
C GLN A 23 0.04 7.40 -9.89
N TYR A 24 -0.36 6.93 -11.07
CA TYR A 24 -1.78 6.90 -11.48
C TYR A 24 -2.59 5.94 -10.61
N ALA A 25 -2.04 4.79 -10.24
CA ALA A 25 -2.70 3.82 -9.38
C ALA A 25 -3.02 4.38 -7.98
N VAL A 26 -2.06 5.11 -7.37
CA VAL A 26 -2.28 5.80 -6.09
C VAL A 26 -3.37 6.85 -6.21
N ARG A 27 -3.32 7.70 -7.24
CA ARG A 27 -4.32 8.72 -7.47
C ARG A 27 -5.72 8.11 -7.66
N TRP A 28 -5.82 7.07 -8.48
CA TRP A 28 -7.07 6.37 -8.72
C TRP A 28 -7.65 5.79 -7.42
N ALA A 29 -6.81 5.17 -6.58
CA ALA A 29 -7.23 4.64 -5.29
C ALA A 29 -7.75 5.73 -4.34
N VAL A 30 -7.12 6.90 -4.31
CA VAL A 30 -7.59 8.07 -3.55
C VAL A 30 -8.96 8.53 -4.05
N GLU A 31 -9.15 8.61 -5.36
CA GLU A 31 -10.38 9.12 -5.97
C GLU A 31 -11.56 8.12 -5.89
N HIS A 32 -11.28 6.81 -5.90
CA HIS A 32 -12.33 5.79 -6.11
C HIS A 32 -12.49 4.79 -4.97
N LEU A 33 -11.45 4.55 -4.16
CA LEU A 33 -11.47 3.51 -3.12
C LEU A 33 -11.51 4.06 -1.69
N LEU A 34 -10.93 5.23 -1.45
CA LEU A 34 -10.85 5.80 -0.10
C LEU A 34 -12.11 6.56 0.27
N THR A 35 -12.71 6.17 1.38
CA THR A 35 -13.75 6.97 2.05
C THR A 35 -13.15 7.72 3.25
N LYS A 36 -13.82 8.80 3.70
CA LYS A 36 -13.37 9.56 4.87
C LYS A 36 -13.18 8.65 6.07
N GLY A 37 -12.03 8.77 6.73
CA GLY A 37 -11.65 7.93 7.88
C GLY A 37 -10.92 6.64 7.51
N GLN A 38 -10.78 6.32 6.22
CA GLN A 38 -9.97 5.20 5.75
C GLN A 38 -8.50 5.58 5.54
N THR A 39 -7.63 4.58 5.68
CA THR A 39 -6.18 4.74 5.53
C THR A 39 -5.69 4.08 4.24
N LEU A 40 -4.81 4.77 3.50
CA LEU A 40 -4.13 4.24 2.32
C LEU A 40 -2.74 3.72 2.68
N ASN A 41 -2.50 2.43 2.49
CA ASN A 41 -1.21 1.80 2.70
C ASN A 41 -0.41 1.72 1.39
N VAL A 42 0.62 2.57 1.36
CA VAL A 42 1.77 2.68 0.45
C VAL A 42 2.75 1.51 0.40
N VAL A 43 2.65 0.46 -0.43
CA VAL A 43 3.63 -0.65 -0.39
C VAL A 43 4.59 -0.66 -1.58
N HIS A 44 5.87 -0.33 -1.34
CA HIS A 44 6.95 -0.50 -2.31
C HIS A 44 7.88 -1.65 -1.91
N VAL A 45 8.06 -2.65 -2.77
CA VAL A 45 9.00 -3.75 -2.54
C VAL A 45 10.36 -3.34 -3.12
N LYS A 46 11.42 -3.36 -2.29
CA LYS A 46 12.81 -3.24 -2.76
C LYS A 46 13.38 -4.64 -2.98
N PRO A 47 13.65 -5.06 -4.23
CA PRO A 47 14.31 -6.33 -4.49
C PRO A 47 15.68 -6.32 -3.80
N LYS A 48 15.99 -7.37 -3.03
CA LYS A 48 17.34 -7.57 -2.52
C LYS A 48 18.20 -7.94 -3.72
N SER A 49 19.17 -7.09 -4.08
CA SER A 49 20.17 -7.46 -5.08
C SER A 49 20.78 -8.79 -4.65
N GLN A 50 20.65 -9.83 -5.48
CA GLN A 50 21.35 -11.09 -5.28
C GLN A 50 22.84 -10.87 -5.57
N THR A 51 23.54 -10.11 -4.74
CA THR A 51 25.01 -10.12 -4.71
C THR A 51 25.43 -11.38 -3.96
N GLY A 52 25.19 -12.52 -4.59
CA GLY A 52 25.78 -13.80 -4.26
C GLY A 52 27.06 -13.98 -5.06
N SER A 53 28.04 -13.09 -4.89
CA SER A 53 29.42 -13.42 -5.25
C SER A 53 29.98 -14.24 -4.09
N ASN A 54 29.77 -15.55 -4.13
CA ASN A 54 30.58 -16.46 -3.33
C ASN A 54 31.88 -16.72 -4.13
N PRO A 55 33.07 -16.61 -3.52
CA PRO A 55 34.34 -16.91 -4.19
C PRO A 55 34.43 -18.36 -4.65
#